data_AF-A0A351TRF2-F1
#
_entry.id   AF-A0A351TRF2-F1
#
_cell.length_a   1.000
_cell.length_b   1.000
_cell.length_c   1.000
_cell.angle_alpha   90.00
_cell.angle_beta   90.00
_cell.angle_gamma   90.00
#
_symmetry.space_group_name_H-M   'P 1'
#
loop_
_entity.id
_entity.type
_entity.pdbx_description
1 polymer ?
#
loop_
_entity_poly.entity_id
_entity_poly.type
_entity_poly.pdbx_seq_one_letter_code
_entity_poly.pdbx_strand_id
1 'polypeptide(L)'
;MTVLLWLGVFWTLYGIAGILGIQCIPSKYKNKVWTKRYIRLCGMGWLMIGIPWLLLYAVTFHYNITWAITALLIILFSIPSIIFSIRTEKKYKAKLVEESEK
;
A
#
# COMPACT_ATOMS: atom_id res chain seq x y z
N MET A 1 -10.82 -17.12 -6.90
CA MET A 1 -11.31 -15.76 -6.57
C MET A 1 -11.22 -15.43 -5.09
N THR A 2 -11.41 -16.38 -4.17
CA THR A 2 -11.27 -16.16 -2.71
C THR A 2 -9.89 -15.64 -2.28
N VAL A 3 -8.83 -15.96 -3.03
CA VAL A 3 -7.48 -15.42 -2.81
C VAL A 3 -7.45 -13.89 -2.94
N LEU A 4 -8.15 -13.31 -3.92
CA LEU A 4 -8.22 -11.85 -4.10
C LEU A 4 -8.91 -11.18 -2.90
N LEU A 5 -9.97 -11.80 -2.39
CA LEU A 5 -10.66 -11.34 -1.18
C LEU A 5 -9.70 -11.35 0.03
N TRP A 6 -9.04 -12.48 0.30
CA TRP A 6 -8.12 -12.58 1.44
C TRP A 6 -6.94 -11.62 1.33
N LEU A 7 -6.35 -11.46 0.13
CA LEU A 7 -5.30 -10.47 -0.11
C LEU A 7 -5.82 -9.04 0.08
N GLY A 8 -7.00 -8.72 -0.44
CA GLY A 8 -7.64 -7.42 -0.27
C GLY A 8 -7.87 -7.09 1.22
N VAL A 9 -8.41 -8.04 1.99
CA VAL A 9 -8.60 -7.89 3.44
C VAL A 9 -7.26 -7.70 4.15
N PHE A 10 -6.28 -8.56 3.87
CA PHE A 10 -4.96 -8.49 4.49
C PHE A 10 -4.28 -7.14 4.25
N TRP A 11 -4.22 -6.67 2.99
CA TRP A 11 -3.60 -5.39 2.64
C TRP A 11 -4.36 -4.21 3.23
N THR A 12 -5.69 -4.29 3.30
CA THR A 12 -6.51 -3.24 3.93
C THR A 12 -6.22 -3.15 5.43
N LEU A 13 -6.24 -4.28 6.15
CA LEU A 13 -5.91 -4.31 7.58
C LEU A 13 -4.47 -3.85 7.84
N TYR A 14 -3.52 -4.27 7.02
CA TYR A 14 -2.14 -3.82 7.11
C TYR A 14 -2.00 -2.31 6.85
N GLY A 15 -2.76 -1.78 5.89
CA GLY A 15 -2.83 -0.34 5.63
C GLY A 15 -3.43 0.46 6.78
N ILE A 16 -4.50 -0.05 7.41
CA ILE A 16 -5.10 0.54 8.62
C ILE A 16 -4.06 0.56 9.75
N ALA A 17 -3.37 -0.55 9.98
CA ALA A 17 -2.30 -0.62 10.98
C ALA A 17 -1.21 0.44 10.71
N GLY A 18 -0.84 0.64 9.45
CA GLY A 18 0.07 1.72 9.03
C GLY A 18 -0.46 3.13 9.30
N ILE A 19 -1.75 3.41 9.09
CA ILE A 19 -2.33 4.70 9.48
C ILE A 19 -2.27 4.91 11.00
N LEU A 20 -2.47 3.84 11.78
CA LEU A 20 -2.37 3.86 13.24
C LEU A 20 -0.91 3.97 13.74
N GLY A 21 0.08 3.90 12.85
CA GLY A 21 1.49 3.95 13.22
C GLY A 21 2.09 2.59 13.59
N ILE A 22 1.32 1.52 13.45
CA ILE A 22 1.68 0.14 13.80
C ILE A 22 2.07 -0.57 12.50
N GLN A 23 3.28 -0.31 12.01
CA GLN A 23 3.77 -0.96 10.80
C GLN A 23 5.24 -1.34 10.93
N CYS A 24 5.60 -2.49 10.35
CA CYS A 24 6.99 -2.91 10.27
C CYS A 24 7.71 -2.05 9.22
N ILE A 25 8.57 -1.15 9.68
CA ILE A 25 9.42 -0.31 8.83
C ILE A 25 10.91 -0.68 8.99
N PRO A 26 11.74 -0.46 7.94
CA PRO A 26 13.19 -0.63 8.03
C PRO A 26 13.80 0.18 9.17
N SER A 27 14.83 -0.37 9.83
CA SER A 27 15.53 0.26 10.97
C SER A 27 16.05 1.66 10.65
N LYS A 28 16.51 1.91 9.43
CA LYS A 28 16.98 3.22 8.95
C LYS A 28 15.92 4.33 9.04
N TYR A 29 14.63 3.99 8.98
CA TYR A 29 13.52 4.95 9.08
C TYR A 29 12.97 5.09 10.51
N LYS A 30 13.53 4.36 11.50
CA LYS A 30 13.07 4.40 12.91
C LYS A 30 13.68 5.58 13.67
N ASN A 31 13.01 5.99 14.76
CA ASN A 31 13.47 7.02 15.70
C ASN A 31 13.71 8.41 15.10
N LYS A 32 13.09 8.72 13.96
CA LYS A 32 13.13 10.05 13.34
C LYS A 32 11.85 10.82 13.68
N VAL A 33 11.95 12.15 13.73
CA VAL A 33 10.78 13.02 14.00
C VAL A 33 9.67 12.78 12.97
N TRP A 34 10.04 12.44 11.74
CA TRP A 34 9.10 12.16 10.65
C TRP A 34 8.71 10.68 10.51
N THR A 35 9.23 9.75 11.33
CA THR A 35 8.95 8.31 11.25
C THR A 35 7.45 8.02 11.28
N LYS A 36 6.70 8.65 12.20
CA LYS A 36 5.23 8.48 12.28
C LYS A 36 4.53 8.88 10.99
N ARG A 37 5.00 9.94 10.32
CA ARG A 37 4.43 10.41 9.05
C ARG A 37 4.77 9.45 7.91
N TYR A 38 5.99 8.90 7.89
CA TYR A 38 6.39 7.88 6.93
C TYR A 38 5.53 6.63 7.06
N ILE A 39 5.36 6.10 8.27
CA ILE A 39 4.53 4.93 8.55
C ILE A 39 3.09 5.15 8.06
N ARG A 40 2.49 6.31 8.35
CA ARG A 40 1.15 6.66 7.86
C ARG A 40 1.06 6.68 6.33
N LEU A 41 2.08 7.18 5.65
CA LEU A 41 2.13 7.18 4.18
C LEU A 41 2.29 5.76 3.63
N CYS A 42 3.14 4.93 4.22
CA CYS A 42 3.21 3.51 3.88
C CYS A 42 1.84 2.84 4.05
N GLY A 43 1.14 3.09 5.16
CA GLY A 43 -0.22 2.60 5.40
C GLY A 43 -1.21 3.01 4.32
N MET A 44 -1.22 4.30 3.93
CA MET A 44 -2.06 4.79 2.83
C MET A 44 -1.74 4.09 1.50
N GLY A 45 -0.46 3.80 1.21
CA GLY A 45 -0.07 3.04 0.03
C GLY A 45 -0.70 1.64 -0.02
N TRP A 46 -0.74 0.94 1.11
CA TRP A 46 -1.40 -0.37 1.20
C TRP A 46 -2.92 -0.29 1.09
N LEU A 47 -3.55 0.75 1.63
CA LEU A 47 -4.99 0.98 1.44
C LEU A 47 -5.36 1.23 -0.02
N MET A 48 -4.50 1.91 -0.76
CA MET A 48 -4.66 2.12 -2.20
C MET A 48 -4.56 0.82 -3.03
N ILE A 49 -4.14 -0.30 -2.44
CA ILE A 49 -4.20 -1.64 -3.04
C ILE A 49 -5.39 -2.42 -2.47
N GLY A 50 -5.47 -2.50 -1.14
CA GLY A 50 -6.45 -3.33 -0.44
C GLY A 50 -7.89 -2.96 -0.78
N ILE A 51 -8.23 -1.67 -0.73
CA ILE A 51 -9.61 -1.21 -0.99
C ILE A 51 -10.02 -1.48 -2.44
N PRO A 52 -9.24 -1.09 -3.47
CA PRO A 52 -9.58 -1.42 -4.86
C PRO A 52 -9.69 -2.93 -5.13
N TRP A 53 -8.87 -3.76 -4.48
CA TRP A 53 -8.93 -5.21 -4.67
C TRP A 53 -10.17 -5.83 -4.03
N LEU A 54 -10.63 -5.32 -2.88
CA LEU A 54 -11.90 -5.71 -2.28
C LEU A 54 -13.10 -5.32 -3.16
N LEU A 55 -13.08 -4.10 -3.71
CA LEU A 55 -14.11 -3.64 -4.64
C LEU A 55 -14.12 -4.49 -5.92
N LEU A 56 -12.95 -4.81 -6.46
CA LEU A 56 -12.81 -5.68 -7.63
C LEU A 56 -13.35 -7.09 -7.36
N TYR A 57 -13.10 -7.64 -6.17
CA TYR A 57 -13.70 -8.92 -5.78
C TYR A 57 -15.24 -8.85 -5.79
N ALA A 58 -15.84 -7.80 -5.20
CA ALA A 58 -17.29 -7.63 -5.20
C ALA A 58 -17.89 -7.54 -6.61
N VAL A 59 -17.24 -6.78 -7.51
CA VAL A 59 -17.66 -6.64 -8.91
C VAL A 59 -17.52 -7.96 -9.67
N THR A 60 -16.38 -8.64 -9.55
CA THR A 60 -16.14 -9.90 -10.27
C THR A 60 -17.06 -11.02 -9.81
N PHE A 61 -17.44 -11.03 -8.53
CA PHE A 61 -18.43 -11.97 -7.98
C PHE A 61 -19.83 -11.72 -8.56
N HIS A 62 -20.22 -10.47 -8.78
CA HIS A 62 -21.55 -10.12 -9.29
C HIS A 62 -21.67 -10.27 -10.82
N TYR A 63 -20.64 -9.92 -11.57
CA TYR A 63 -20.70 -9.81 -13.05
C TYR A 63 -20.06 -10.98 -13.82
N ASN A 64 -19.64 -12.07 -13.16
CA ASN A 64 -19.00 -13.24 -13.79
C ASN A 64 -17.86 -12.86 -14.78
N ILE A 65 -16.98 -11.95 -14.35
CA ILE A 65 -15.87 -11.46 -15.18
C ILE A 65 -14.83 -12.56 -15.38
N THR A 66 -14.36 -12.74 -16.62
CA THR A 66 -13.31 -13.69 -16.98
C THR A 66 -12.02 -13.41 -16.21
N TRP A 67 -11.33 -14.48 -15.80
CA TRP A 67 -10.09 -14.39 -15.02
C TRP A 67 -9.00 -13.49 -15.66
N ALA A 68 -8.90 -13.46 -16.99
CA ALA A 68 -7.93 -12.64 -17.72
C ALA A 68 -8.19 -11.14 -17.55
N ILE A 69 -9.46 -10.72 -17.60
CA ILE A 69 -9.85 -9.32 -17.39
C ILE A 69 -9.61 -8.96 -15.92
N THR A 70 -9.94 -9.85 -14.99
CA THR A 70 -9.67 -9.66 -13.57
C THR A 70 -8.18 -9.46 -13.30
N ALA A 71 -7.30 -10.25 -13.92
CA ALA A 71 -5.85 -10.10 -13.80
C ALA A 71 -5.35 -8.73 -14.32
N LEU A 72 -5.85 -8.29 -15.48
CA LEU A 72 -5.56 -6.97 -16.03
C LEU A 72 -5.99 -5.84 -15.08
N LEU A 73 -7.19 -5.94 -14.51
CA LEU A 73 -7.71 -4.95 -13.57
C LEU A 73 -6.89 -4.90 -12.27
N ILE A 74 -6.45 -6.06 -11.75
CA ILE A 74 -5.55 -6.10 -10.58
C ILE A 74 -4.27 -5.32 -10.84
N ILE A 75 -3.63 -5.54 -11.99
CA ILE A 75 -2.41 -4.83 -12.37
C ILE A 75 -2.68 -3.34 -12.49
N LEU A 76 -3.75 -2.98 -13.22
CA LEU A 76 -4.13 -1.58 -13.45
C LEU A 76 -4.38 -0.83 -12.15
N PHE A 77 -5.13 -1.42 -11.21
CA PHE A 77 -5.40 -0.82 -9.90
C PHE A 77 -4.19 -0.78 -8.96
N SER A 78 -3.17 -1.59 -9.21
CA SER A 78 -1.94 -1.57 -8.41
C SER A 78 -1.01 -0.42 -8.80
N ILE A 79 -1.09 0.09 -10.04
CA ILE A 79 -0.18 1.13 -10.56
C ILE A 79 -0.19 2.41 -9.70
N PRO A 80 -1.35 3.00 -9.34
CA PRO A 80 -1.37 4.20 -8.50
C PRO A 80 -0.68 4.02 -7.15
N SER A 81 -0.86 2.86 -6.51
CA SER A 81 -0.20 2.55 -5.25
C SER A 81 1.30 2.36 -5.40
N ILE A 82 1.75 1.70 -6.46
CA ILE A 82 3.18 1.53 -6.75
C ILE A 82 3.84 2.91 -6.94
N ILE A 83 3.23 3.78 -7.75
CA ILE A 83 3.73 5.15 -7.98
C ILE A 83 3.79 5.93 -6.67
N PHE A 84 2.73 5.85 -5.86
CA PHE A 84 2.67 6.52 -4.57
C PHE A 84 3.74 6.03 -3.59
N SER A 85 3.97 4.71 -3.54
CA SER A 85 4.99 4.08 -2.70
C SER A 85 6.40 4.48 -3.13
N ILE A 86 6.69 4.49 -4.43
CA ILE A 86 7.99 4.94 -4.97
C ILE A 86 8.24 6.41 -4.64
N ARG A 87 7.23 7.29 -4.82
CA ARG A 87 7.36 8.71 -4.48
C ARG A 87 7.61 8.94 -2.99
N THR A 88 6.90 8.20 -2.15
CA THR A 88 7.09 8.24 -0.69
C THR A 88 8.50 7.80 -0.33
N GLU A 89 8.95 6.65 -0.84
CA GLU A 89 10.29 6.12 -0.54
C GLU A 89 11.40 7.07 -0.99
N LYS A 90 11.31 7.64 -2.21
CA LYS A 90 12.26 8.65 -2.70
C LYS A 90 12.33 9.87 -1.77
N LYS A 91 11.17 10.39 -1.35
CA LYS A 91 11.08 11.56 -0.47
C LYS A 91 11.76 11.31 0.88
N TYR A 92 11.55 10.16 1.49
CA TYR A 92 12.13 9.86 2.80
C TYR A 92 13.56 9.37 2.73
N LYS A 93 14.00 8.79 1.61
CA LYS A 93 15.41 8.52 1.35
C LYS A 93 16.21 9.83 1.24
N ALA A 94 15.70 10.84 0.54
CA ALA A 94 16.34 12.16 0.47
C ALA A 94 16.47 12.79 1.87
N LYS A 95 15.40 12.76 2.67
CA LYS A 95 15.44 13.24 4.05
C LYS A 95 16.45 12.51 4.94
N LEU A 96 16.63 11.20 4.74
CA LEU A 96 17.63 10.45 5.49
C LEU A 96 19.05 10.90 5.16
N VAL A 97 19.34 11.22 3.90
CA VAL A 97 20.65 11.71 3.47
C VAL A 97 20.92 13.09 4.05
N GLU A 98 19.95 14.01 3.97
CA GLU A 98 20.04 15.36 4.55
C GLU A 98 20.28 15.35 6.07
N GLU A 99 19.76 14.35 6.80
CA GLU A 99 20.00 14.18 8.24
C GLU A 99 21.35 13.54 8.56
N SER A 100 21.95 12.78 7.64
CA SER A 100 23.28 12.18 7.85
C SER A 100 24.43 13.11 7.49
N GLU A 101 24.17 14.13 6.67
CA GLU A 101 25.15 15.16 6.27
C GLU A 101 25.18 16.36 7.23
N LYS A 102 24.29 16.37 8.24
CA LYS A 102 24.25 17.36 9.33
C LYS A 102 24.90 16.81 10.59
#